data_AF-A0A383CPQ5-F1
#
_entry.id   AF-A0A383CPQ5-F1
#
_cell.length_a   1.000
_cell.length_b   1.000
_cell.length_c   1.000
_cell.angle_alpha   90.00
_cell.angle_beta   90.00
_cell.angle_gamma   90.00
#
_symmetry.space_group_name_H-M   'P 1'
#
loop_
_entity.id
_entity.type
_entity.pdbx_description
1 polymer ?
#
loop_
_entity_poly.entity_id
_entity_poly.type
_entity_poly.pdbx_seq_one_letter_code
_entity_poly.pdbx_strand_id
1 'polypeptide(L)'
;WGVNSHIQFLTDRFPAQGYVGLAPAMFHREGRMTMGLHEEMDNAVARMQRCTDNGIVADVQAAVDYLKAQPFVQSDRIGIVGFCYGGRVSYLAACNVSDIKASVVYYGGRIMGSLGDGPSPFEQSSKITAPMLGLFGEEDQNPSPDDVAKIDAELTRLNKNHEFHVYPGCGHGFNCNARSSYRPESARDAWGKAMAWFEANLKG
;
A
#
# COMPACT_ATOMS: atom_id res chain seq x y z
N TRP A 1 -7.64 -10.12 6.42
CA TRP A 1 -6.33 -9.47 6.61
C TRP A 1 -5.23 -10.40 6.14
N GLY A 2 -4.03 -9.88 5.85
CA GLY A 2 -2.96 -10.68 5.23
C GLY A 2 -3.27 -11.05 3.78
N VAL A 3 -2.71 -12.16 3.29
CA VAL A 3 -2.91 -12.67 1.92
C VAL A 3 -4.25 -13.43 1.84
N ASN A 4 -5.35 -12.72 2.07
CA ASN A 4 -6.71 -13.25 1.99
C ASN A 4 -7.20 -13.32 0.53
N SER A 5 -8.44 -13.81 0.33
CA SER A 5 -9.03 -13.99 -1.01
C SER A 5 -9.07 -12.70 -1.83
N HIS A 6 -9.31 -11.54 -1.21
CA HIS A 6 -9.30 -10.26 -1.90
C HIS A 6 -7.90 -9.89 -2.41
N ILE A 7 -6.86 -10.08 -1.58
CA ILE A 7 -5.48 -9.82 -2.00
C ILE A 7 -5.04 -10.79 -3.10
N GLN A 8 -5.34 -12.09 -2.96
CA GLN A 8 -5.06 -13.08 -4.02
C GLN A 8 -5.75 -12.71 -5.34
N PHE A 9 -7.04 -12.36 -5.29
CA PHE A 9 -7.77 -11.88 -6.46
C PHE A 9 -7.13 -10.67 -7.13
N LEU A 10 -6.63 -9.69 -6.36
CA LEU A 10 -5.93 -8.53 -6.93
C LEU A 10 -4.57 -8.93 -7.52
N THR A 11 -3.82 -9.81 -6.84
CA THR A 11 -2.53 -10.29 -7.31
C THR A 11 -2.66 -11.04 -8.65
N ASP A 12 -3.71 -11.83 -8.81
CA ASP A 12 -3.99 -12.61 -10.03
C ASP A 12 -4.33 -11.73 -11.25
N ARG A 13 -4.60 -10.43 -11.06
CA ARG A 13 -4.88 -9.49 -12.16
C ARG A 13 -3.62 -8.91 -12.79
N PHE A 14 -2.48 -8.93 -12.09
CA PHE A 14 -1.23 -8.33 -12.60
C PHE A 14 -0.70 -8.97 -13.89
N PRO A 15 -0.73 -10.31 -14.05
CA PRO A 15 -0.28 -10.95 -15.29
C PRO A 15 -1.02 -10.42 -16.53
N ALA A 16 -2.33 -10.19 -16.43
CA ALA A 16 -3.14 -9.64 -17.52
C ALA A 16 -2.80 -8.18 -17.87
N GLN A 17 -2.02 -7.49 -17.03
CA GLN A 17 -1.54 -6.11 -17.23
C GLN A 17 -0.06 -6.07 -17.66
N GLY A 18 0.58 -7.23 -17.82
CA GLY A 18 1.99 -7.36 -18.17
C GLY A 18 2.96 -7.30 -16.98
N TYR A 19 2.47 -7.57 -15.76
CA TYR A 19 3.27 -7.54 -14.54
C TYR A 19 3.32 -8.90 -13.84
N VAL A 20 4.33 -9.10 -13.02
CA VAL A 20 4.42 -10.22 -12.06
C VAL A 20 3.90 -9.72 -10.72
N GLY A 21 2.91 -10.42 -10.15
CA GLY A 21 2.37 -10.10 -8.83
C GLY A 21 2.99 -10.97 -7.73
N LEU A 22 3.42 -10.35 -6.62
CA LEU A 22 3.82 -11.03 -5.39
C LEU A 22 3.11 -10.38 -4.19
N ALA A 23 2.44 -11.19 -3.37
CA ALA A 23 1.84 -10.74 -2.11
C ALA A 23 2.57 -11.39 -0.92
N PRO A 24 3.56 -10.71 -0.30
CA PRO A 24 4.27 -11.26 0.86
C PRO A 24 3.37 -11.36 2.08
N ALA A 25 3.51 -12.46 2.84
CA ALA A 25 2.75 -12.68 4.06
C ALA A 25 3.32 -11.84 5.23
N MET A 26 2.97 -10.55 5.29
CA MET A 26 3.54 -9.59 6.26
C MET A 26 3.38 -9.98 7.75
N PHE A 27 2.48 -10.90 8.08
CA PHE A 27 2.24 -11.37 9.45
C PHE A 27 2.95 -12.70 9.78
N HIS A 28 3.88 -13.15 8.93
CA HIS A 28 4.50 -14.49 9.00
C HIS A 28 5.12 -14.84 10.36
N ARG A 29 5.66 -13.85 11.08
CA ARG A 29 6.25 -14.03 12.43
C ARG A 29 5.23 -14.49 13.48
N GLU A 30 3.95 -14.29 13.22
CA GLU A 30 2.84 -14.74 14.05
C GLU A 30 2.05 -15.90 13.41
N GLY A 31 2.61 -16.52 12.36
CA GLY A 31 1.95 -17.55 11.57
C GLY A 31 1.16 -16.98 10.38
N ARG A 32 0.63 -17.84 9.52
CA ARG A 32 -0.14 -17.39 8.34
C ARG A 32 -1.42 -16.69 8.80
N MET A 33 -1.66 -15.49 8.27
CA MET A 33 -2.92 -14.77 8.45
C MET A 33 -3.72 -14.87 7.15
N THR A 34 -4.71 -15.75 7.13
CA THR A 34 -5.73 -15.86 6.07
C THR A 34 -7.10 -15.56 6.66
N MET A 35 -7.17 -14.54 7.53
CA MET A 35 -8.39 -14.22 8.27
C MET A 35 -9.39 -13.55 7.32
N GLY A 36 -10.66 -13.98 7.43
CA GLY A 36 -11.81 -13.43 6.73
C GLY A 36 -12.04 -11.94 7.02
N LEU A 37 -13.10 -11.38 6.43
CA LEU A 37 -13.32 -9.93 6.43
C LEU A 37 -14.02 -9.40 7.68
N HIS A 38 -14.59 -10.27 8.52
CA HIS A 38 -15.44 -9.86 9.66
C HIS A 38 -15.13 -10.59 10.98
N GLU A 39 -14.79 -11.88 10.94
CA GLU A 39 -14.32 -12.59 12.13
C GLU A 39 -12.86 -12.19 12.42
N GLU A 40 -12.55 -11.88 13.68
CA GLU A 40 -11.19 -11.63 14.17
C GLU A 40 -10.56 -10.26 13.82
N MET A 41 -11.36 -9.19 13.66
CA MET A 41 -10.80 -7.84 13.45
C MET A 41 -9.90 -7.38 14.61
N ASP A 42 -10.27 -7.68 15.85
CA ASP A 42 -9.44 -7.37 17.02
C ASP A 42 -8.12 -8.16 17.00
N ASN A 43 -8.16 -9.43 16.58
CA ASN A 43 -6.95 -10.23 16.39
C ASN A 43 -6.06 -9.61 15.30
N ALA A 44 -6.65 -9.20 14.18
CA ALA A 44 -5.91 -8.57 13.08
C ALA A 44 -5.23 -7.27 13.51
N VAL A 45 -5.94 -6.44 14.26
CA VAL A 45 -5.42 -5.19 14.82
C VAL A 45 -4.31 -5.49 15.82
N ALA A 46 -4.50 -6.46 16.71
CA ALA A 46 -3.49 -6.85 17.70
C ALA A 46 -2.22 -7.38 17.03
N ARG A 47 -2.35 -8.19 15.97
CA ARG A 47 -1.22 -8.68 15.17
C ARG A 47 -0.50 -7.55 14.44
N MET A 48 -1.25 -6.62 13.85
CA MET A 48 -0.69 -5.42 13.24
C MET A 48 0.11 -4.57 14.24
N GLN A 49 -0.38 -4.44 15.48
CA GLN A 49 0.32 -3.69 16.53
C GLN A 49 1.62 -4.36 17.00
N ARG A 50 1.81 -5.65 16.72
CA ARG A 50 3.05 -6.38 16.99
C ARG A 50 4.06 -6.31 15.84
N CYS A 51 3.64 -5.85 14.67
CA CYS A 51 4.58 -5.48 13.61
C CYS A 51 5.36 -4.22 14.01
N THR A 52 6.59 -4.09 13.51
CA THR A 52 7.39 -2.88 13.62
C THR A 52 7.67 -2.31 12.24
N ASP A 53 7.86 -0.99 12.12
CA ASP A 53 8.15 -0.36 10.83
C ASP A 53 9.45 -0.90 10.22
N ASN A 54 10.47 -1.14 11.04
CA ASN A 54 11.71 -1.79 10.59
C ASN A 54 11.48 -3.22 10.08
N GLY A 55 10.63 -4.00 10.76
CA GLY A 55 10.27 -5.35 10.32
C GLY A 55 9.50 -5.35 9.01
N ILE A 56 8.60 -4.38 8.83
CA ILE A 56 7.86 -4.16 7.58
C ILE A 56 8.83 -3.86 6.43
N VAL A 57 9.75 -2.91 6.62
CA VAL A 57 10.74 -2.56 5.59
C VAL A 57 11.61 -3.75 5.22
N ALA A 58 12.07 -4.53 6.21
CA ALA A 58 12.88 -5.73 5.97
C ALA A 58 12.12 -6.80 5.17
N ASP A 59 10.83 -7.02 5.49
CA ASP A 59 10.00 -7.98 4.75
C ASP A 59 9.72 -7.53 3.31
N VAL A 60 9.52 -6.22 3.10
CA VAL A 60 9.37 -5.66 1.74
C VAL A 60 10.67 -5.84 0.96
N GLN A 61 11.83 -5.50 1.53
CA GLN A 61 13.12 -5.69 0.86
C GLN A 61 13.33 -7.16 0.48
N ALA A 62 13.04 -8.10 1.38
CA ALA A 62 13.15 -9.53 1.07
C ALA A 62 12.23 -9.97 -0.08
N ALA A 63 11.01 -9.42 -0.16
CA ALA A 63 10.09 -9.68 -1.26
C ALA A 63 10.61 -9.10 -2.59
N VAL A 64 11.21 -7.90 -2.55
CA VAL A 64 11.83 -7.27 -3.71
C VAL A 64 13.05 -8.06 -4.18
N ASP A 65 13.92 -8.49 -3.26
CA ASP A 65 15.10 -9.31 -3.59
C ASP A 65 14.69 -10.64 -4.24
N TYR A 66 13.63 -11.27 -3.72
CA TYR A 66 13.07 -12.47 -4.33
C TYR A 66 12.58 -12.21 -5.76
N LEU A 67 11.85 -11.12 -6.01
CA LEU A 67 11.38 -10.75 -7.35
C LEU A 67 12.56 -10.50 -8.30
N LYS A 68 13.57 -9.75 -7.86
CA LYS A 68 14.76 -9.44 -8.66
C LYS A 68 15.57 -10.68 -9.05
N ALA A 69 15.49 -11.75 -8.26
CA ALA A 69 16.15 -13.02 -8.56
C ALA A 69 15.39 -13.87 -9.60
N GLN A 70 14.16 -13.51 -9.99
CA GLN A 70 13.39 -14.27 -10.96
C GLN A 70 13.78 -13.91 -12.40
N PRO A 71 14.00 -14.90 -13.29
CA PRO A 71 14.43 -14.64 -14.68
C PRO A 71 13.38 -13.92 -15.53
N PHE A 72 12.12 -13.90 -15.09
CA PHE A 72 10.99 -13.27 -15.77
C PHE A 72 10.62 -11.89 -15.19
N VAL A 73 11.44 -11.33 -14.29
CA VAL A 73 11.25 -10.01 -13.69
C VAL A 73 12.35 -9.06 -14.16
N GLN A 74 11.95 -7.84 -14.55
CA GLN A 74 12.89 -6.75 -14.78
C GLN A 74 13.27 -6.12 -13.45
N SER A 75 14.49 -6.40 -12.97
CA SER A 75 14.93 -6.10 -11.61
C SER A 75 14.99 -4.62 -11.26
N ASP A 76 15.01 -3.74 -12.25
CA ASP A 76 15.03 -2.29 -12.14
C ASP A 76 13.63 -1.65 -12.21
N ARG A 77 12.57 -2.45 -12.37
CA ARG A 77 11.17 -2.01 -12.59
C ARG A 77 10.22 -2.60 -11.56
N ILE A 78 10.49 -2.33 -10.28
CA ILE A 78 9.70 -2.85 -9.17
C ILE A 78 8.74 -1.76 -8.66
N GLY A 79 7.45 -2.03 -8.73
CA GLY A 79 6.40 -1.22 -8.11
C GLY A 79 5.84 -1.86 -6.84
N ILE A 80 5.20 -1.06 -6.00
CA ILE A 80 4.46 -1.53 -4.84
C ILE A 80 3.08 -0.88 -4.80
N VAL A 81 2.06 -1.68 -4.48
CA VAL A 81 0.71 -1.20 -4.15
C VAL A 81 0.28 -1.84 -2.85
N GLY A 82 -0.42 -1.08 -2.01
CA GLY A 82 -1.00 -1.65 -0.82
C GLY A 82 -2.29 -0.97 -0.36
N PHE A 83 -3.09 -1.74 0.37
CA PHE A 83 -4.45 -1.39 0.79
C PHE A 83 -4.57 -1.37 2.31
N CYS A 84 -5.12 -0.31 2.90
CA CYS A 84 -5.25 -0.15 4.36
C CYS A 84 -3.87 -0.25 5.05
N TYR A 85 -3.62 -1.30 5.84
CA TYR A 85 -2.29 -1.58 6.38
C TYR A 85 -1.25 -1.75 5.28
N GLY A 86 -1.60 -2.37 4.16
CA GLY A 86 -0.72 -2.42 2.99
C GLY A 86 -0.41 -1.02 2.45
N GLY A 87 -1.32 -0.05 2.58
CA GLY A 87 -1.06 1.33 2.19
C GLY A 87 0.05 1.97 3.04
N ARG A 88 0.05 1.70 4.35
CA ARG A 88 1.19 2.04 5.24
C ARG A 88 2.48 1.37 4.76
N VAL A 89 2.43 0.07 4.46
CA VAL A 89 3.59 -0.70 3.96
C VAL A 89 4.14 -0.07 2.68
N SER A 90 3.27 0.29 1.72
CA SER A 90 3.63 0.94 0.46
C SER A 90 4.27 2.31 0.66
N TYR A 91 3.77 3.09 1.62
CA TYR A 91 4.35 4.39 2.00
C TYR A 91 5.75 4.22 2.62
N LEU A 92 5.88 3.34 3.61
CA LEU A 92 7.17 3.04 4.27
C LEU A 92 8.21 2.51 3.30
N ALA A 93 7.80 1.66 2.35
CA ALA A 93 8.65 1.14 1.30
C ALA A 93 9.18 2.28 0.41
N ALA A 94 8.33 3.23 0.03
CA ALA A 94 8.76 4.39 -0.75
C ALA A 94 9.81 5.25 -0.02
N CYS A 95 9.76 5.27 1.33
CA CYS A 95 10.75 5.97 2.16
C CYS A 95 12.08 5.20 2.32
N ASN A 96 12.07 3.86 2.31
CA ASN A 96 13.21 3.09 2.81
C ASN A 96 13.71 1.96 1.89
N VAL A 97 13.04 1.66 0.78
CA VAL A 97 13.39 0.58 -0.16
C VAL A 97 13.71 1.20 -1.52
N SER A 98 15.00 1.44 -1.81
CA SER A 98 15.47 2.18 -2.99
C SER A 98 15.19 1.49 -4.34
N ASP A 99 14.90 0.19 -4.31
CA ASP A 99 14.51 -0.59 -5.48
C ASP A 99 13.08 -0.27 -5.96
N ILE A 100 12.22 0.29 -5.11
CA ILE A 100 10.88 0.70 -5.49
C ILE A 100 10.95 1.90 -6.44
N LYS A 101 10.31 1.78 -7.60
CA LYS A 101 10.24 2.82 -8.65
C LYS A 101 8.87 3.48 -8.77
N ALA A 102 7.84 2.90 -8.17
CA ALA A 102 6.51 3.51 -8.08
C ALA A 102 5.77 2.95 -6.86
N SER A 103 5.07 3.81 -6.12
CA SER A 103 4.25 3.42 -4.97
C SER A 103 2.80 3.83 -5.16
N VAL A 104 1.87 2.94 -4.80
CA VAL A 104 0.42 3.21 -4.80
C VAL A 104 -0.17 2.91 -3.42
N VAL A 105 -0.71 3.94 -2.78
CA VAL A 105 -1.25 3.91 -1.42
C VAL A 105 -2.78 4.01 -1.48
N TYR A 106 -3.47 2.88 -1.27
CA TYR A 106 -4.92 2.87 -1.07
C TYR A 106 -5.25 3.02 0.41
N TYR A 107 -5.90 4.14 0.76
CA TYR A 107 -6.42 4.44 2.11
C TYR A 107 -5.46 3.97 3.22
N GLY A 108 -4.20 4.39 3.11
CA GLY A 108 -3.12 3.99 4.00
C GLY A 108 -3.30 4.55 5.41
N GLY A 109 -3.69 3.69 6.36
CA GLY A 109 -3.93 4.09 7.73
C GLY A 109 -2.66 4.24 8.57
N ARG A 110 -2.77 4.94 9.70
CA ARG A 110 -1.71 5.10 10.73
C ARG A 110 -0.42 5.80 10.27
N ILE A 111 -0.34 6.39 9.08
CA ILE A 111 0.88 7.06 8.55
C ILE A 111 1.46 8.11 9.51
N MET A 112 0.60 8.76 10.30
CA MET A 112 0.98 9.77 11.29
C MET A 112 1.58 9.21 12.59
N GLY A 113 1.58 7.89 12.80
CA GLY A 113 2.12 7.24 14.01
C GLY A 113 3.14 6.15 13.69
N SER A 114 4.03 5.86 14.63
CA SER A 114 5.02 4.78 14.53
C SER A 114 4.45 3.42 14.96
N LEU A 115 5.00 2.35 14.39
CA LEU A 115 4.83 0.99 14.91
C LEU A 115 6.19 0.49 15.42
N GLY A 116 6.29 0.27 16.72
CA GLY A 116 7.57 0.03 17.39
C GLY A 116 8.38 1.31 17.58
N ASP A 117 9.70 1.15 17.74
CA ASP A 117 10.61 2.28 17.94
C ASP A 117 10.97 2.98 16.63
N GLY A 118 11.07 4.31 16.67
CA GLY A 118 11.50 5.13 15.55
C GLY A 118 10.45 6.14 15.07
N PRO A 119 10.79 6.93 14.03
CA PRO A 119 9.90 7.95 13.48
C PRO A 119 8.71 7.32 12.76
N SER A 120 7.56 7.99 12.81
CA SER A 120 6.39 7.64 12.01
C SER A 120 6.72 7.66 10.50
N PRO A 121 5.94 6.97 9.66
CA PRO A 121 6.09 7.08 8.20
C PRO A 121 6.04 8.54 7.73
N PHE A 122 5.15 9.36 8.29
CA PHE A 122 5.05 10.79 7.98
C PHE A 122 6.35 11.55 8.25
N GLU A 123 7.00 11.34 9.39
CA GLU A 123 8.29 11.97 9.71
C GLU A 123 9.44 11.50 8.79
N GLN A 124 9.24 10.40 8.07
CA GLN A 124 10.20 9.86 7.10
C GLN A 124 9.95 10.34 5.66
N SER A 125 8.95 11.19 5.41
CA SER A 125 8.55 11.65 4.07
C SER A 125 9.71 12.22 3.23
N SER A 126 10.69 12.85 3.88
CA SER A 126 11.88 13.41 3.22
C SER A 126 12.72 12.36 2.50
N LYS A 127 12.63 11.09 2.91
CA LYS A 127 13.34 9.95 2.31
C LYS A 127 12.65 9.38 1.07
N ILE A 128 11.42 9.79 0.76
CA ILE A 128 10.69 9.27 -0.41
C ILE A 128 11.47 9.57 -1.68
N THR A 129 11.75 8.53 -2.46
CA THR A 129 12.46 8.63 -3.75
C THR A 129 11.60 8.18 -4.94
N ALA A 130 10.63 7.30 -4.71
CA ALA A 130 9.70 6.83 -5.74
C ALA A 130 8.48 7.75 -5.88
N PRO A 131 7.98 7.99 -7.10
CA PRO A 131 6.69 8.61 -7.34
C PRO A 131 5.55 7.88 -6.60
N MET A 132 4.68 8.63 -5.93
CA MET A 132 3.59 8.10 -5.11
C MET A 132 2.19 8.51 -5.60
N LEU A 133 1.34 7.52 -5.89
CA LEU A 133 -0.10 7.72 -6.08
C LEU A 133 -0.83 7.45 -4.76
N GLY A 134 -1.71 8.36 -4.35
CA GLY A 134 -2.60 8.20 -3.20
C GLY A 134 -4.06 8.09 -3.63
N LEU A 135 -4.80 7.12 -3.10
CA LEU A 135 -6.20 6.84 -3.45
C LEU A 135 -7.03 6.70 -2.15
N PHE A 136 -7.79 7.74 -1.82
CA PHE A 136 -8.44 7.92 -0.51
C PHE A 136 -9.96 8.10 -0.62
N GLY A 137 -10.70 7.69 0.40
CA GLY A 137 -12.13 7.96 0.49
C GLY A 137 -12.41 9.25 1.25
N GLU A 138 -13.38 10.04 0.80
CA GLU A 138 -13.82 11.28 1.47
C GLU A 138 -14.38 11.04 2.89
N GLU A 139 -15.05 9.91 3.10
CA GLU A 139 -15.69 9.55 4.38
C GLU A 139 -14.79 8.70 5.29
N ASP A 140 -13.55 8.41 4.87
CA ASP A 140 -12.61 7.60 5.63
C ASP A 140 -12.21 8.30 6.95
N GLN A 141 -12.03 7.52 8.01
CA GLN A 141 -11.61 8.02 9.32
C GLN A 141 -10.20 7.54 9.69
N ASN A 142 -9.59 6.66 8.89
CA ASN A 142 -8.24 6.17 9.10
C ASN A 142 -7.62 5.65 7.78
N PRO A 143 -7.01 6.54 6.96
CA PRO A 143 -6.67 7.93 7.28
C PRO A 143 -7.90 8.85 7.21
N SER A 144 -7.91 9.89 8.05
CA SER A 144 -8.90 10.97 7.93
C SER A 144 -8.57 11.92 6.78
N PRO A 145 -9.53 12.70 6.23
CA PRO A 145 -9.24 13.71 5.21
C PRO A 145 -8.18 14.73 5.66
N ASP A 146 -8.18 15.09 6.94
CA ASP A 146 -7.17 15.97 7.54
C ASP A 146 -5.78 15.35 7.52
N ASP A 147 -5.66 14.05 7.79
CA ASP A 147 -4.38 13.34 7.69
C ASP A 147 -3.90 13.28 6.23
N VAL A 148 -4.81 12.99 5.29
CA VAL A 148 -4.50 12.99 3.86
C VAL A 148 -4.00 14.37 3.41
N ALA A 149 -4.68 15.45 3.80
CA ALA A 149 -4.28 16.81 3.49
C ALA A 149 -2.91 17.19 4.08
N LYS A 150 -2.61 16.74 5.31
CA LYS A 150 -1.29 16.95 5.92
C LYS A 150 -0.19 16.20 5.17
N ILE A 151 -0.45 14.96 4.76
CA ILE A 151 0.52 14.17 3.99
C ILE A 151 0.78 14.83 2.63
N ASP A 152 -0.28 15.22 1.91
CA ASP A 152 -0.18 15.91 0.61
C ASP A 152 0.63 17.21 0.71
N ALA A 153 0.31 18.06 1.70
CA ALA A 153 1.04 19.30 1.95
C ALA A 153 2.52 19.06 2.26
N GLU A 154 2.84 18.02 3.03
CA GLU A 154 4.24 17.69 3.37
C GLU A 154 5.01 17.17 2.14
N LEU A 155 4.39 16.29 1.34
CA LEU A 155 5.01 15.80 0.09
C LEU A 155 5.23 16.94 -0.91
N THR A 156 4.28 17.87 -1.01
CA THR A 156 4.41 19.10 -1.80
C THR A 156 5.56 19.98 -1.28
N ARG A 157 5.61 20.25 0.03
CA ARG A 157 6.67 21.05 0.66
C ARG A 157 8.06 20.46 0.44
N LEU A 158 8.16 19.13 0.42
CA LEU A 158 9.39 18.37 0.17
C LEU A 158 9.70 18.17 -1.32
N ASN A 159 8.88 18.72 -2.23
CA ASN A 159 9.00 18.57 -3.67
C ASN A 159 9.06 17.10 -4.13
N LYS A 160 8.24 16.24 -3.52
CA LYS A 160 8.11 14.83 -3.91
C LYS A 160 7.15 14.69 -5.08
N ASN A 161 7.43 13.78 -6.00
CA ASN A 161 6.49 13.44 -7.07
C ASN A 161 5.33 12.63 -6.48
N HIS A 162 4.16 13.24 -6.38
CA HIS A 162 2.97 12.60 -5.84
C HIS A 162 1.70 13.12 -6.51
N GLU A 163 0.67 12.28 -6.51
CA GLU A 163 -0.67 12.61 -7.00
C GLU A 163 -1.70 11.93 -6.10
N PHE A 164 -2.57 12.72 -5.45
CA PHE A 164 -3.57 12.20 -4.51
C PHE A 164 -4.99 12.41 -5.06
N HIS A 165 -5.81 11.35 -5.00
CA HIS A 165 -7.23 11.38 -5.37
C HIS A 165 -8.09 11.06 -4.16
N VAL A 166 -9.11 11.88 -3.95
CA VAL A 166 -10.15 11.65 -2.94
C VAL A 166 -11.45 11.33 -3.65
N TYR A 167 -12.09 10.22 -3.27
CA TYR A 167 -13.32 9.73 -3.87
C TYR A 167 -14.54 10.15 -3.02
N PRO A 168 -15.45 10.98 -3.56
CA PRO A 168 -16.66 11.39 -2.85
C PRO A 168 -17.56 10.20 -2.46
N GLY A 169 -18.19 10.27 -1.30
CA GLY A 169 -19.10 9.21 -0.80
C GLY A 169 -18.46 7.84 -0.57
N CYS A 170 -17.12 7.79 -0.52
CA CYS A 170 -16.35 6.56 -0.29
C CYS A 170 -15.72 6.59 1.10
N GLY A 171 -15.91 5.53 1.87
CA GLY A 171 -15.21 5.32 3.14
C GLY A 171 -14.00 4.38 3.01
N HIS A 172 -13.49 3.94 4.15
CA HIS A 172 -12.37 3.01 4.22
C HIS A 172 -12.64 1.70 3.47
N GLY A 173 -11.65 1.21 2.71
CA GLY A 173 -11.78 -0.08 2.05
C GLY A 173 -12.74 -0.07 0.85
N PHE A 174 -12.97 1.07 0.20
CA PHE A 174 -13.91 1.18 -0.92
C PHE A 174 -13.57 0.31 -2.14
N ASN A 175 -12.32 -0.16 -2.25
CA ASN A 175 -11.87 -1.07 -3.31
C ASN A 175 -12.13 -2.56 -2.98
N CYS A 176 -12.50 -2.89 -1.74
CA CYS A 176 -12.66 -4.28 -1.32
C CYS A 176 -14.04 -4.84 -1.67
N ASN A 177 -14.14 -5.55 -2.80
CA ASN A 177 -15.39 -6.13 -3.34
C ASN A 177 -16.13 -7.14 -2.44
N ALA A 178 -15.53 -7.52 -1.32
CA ALA A 178 -16.11 -8.44 -0.35
C ALA A 178 -16.55 -7.74 0.96
N ARG A 179 -16.53 -6.39 1.00
CA ARG A 179 -17.03 -5.57 2.11
C ARG A 179 -18.23 -4.72 1.67
N SER A 180 -19.08 -4.34 2.64
CA SER A 180 -20.17 -3.37 2.43
C SER A 180 -19.68 -1.97 2.06
N SER A 181 -18.42 -1.66 2.37
CA SER A 181 -17.76 -0.41 1.97
C SER A 181 -17.45 -0.33 0.48
N TYR A 182 -17.59 -1.43 -0.28
CA TYR A 182 -17.26 -1.45 -1.71
C TYR A 182 -18.04 -0.37 -2.49
N ARG A 183 -17.32 0.36 -3.33
CA ARG A 183 -17.87 1.35 -4.26
C ARG A 183 -17.36 1.00 -5.66
N PRO A 184 -18.12 0.27 -6.49
CA PRO A 184 -17.61 -0.36 -7.70
C PRO A 184 -17.06 0.62 -8.74
N GLU A 185 -17.69 1.78 -8.89
CA GLU A 185 -17.26 2.81 -9.85
C GLU A 185 -15.93 3.43 -9.40
N SER A 186 -15.86 3.89 -8.16
CA SER A 186 -14.65 4.42 -7.54
C SER A 186 -13.51 3.39 -7.53
N ALA A 187 -13.80 2.13 -7.20
CA ALA A 187 -12.82 1.05 -7.21
C ALA A 187 -12.25 0.79 -8.61
N ARG A 188 -13.11 0.82 -9.65
CA ARG A 188 -12.69 0.64 -11.04
C ARG A 188 -11.80 1.79 -11.50
N ASP A 189 -12.22 3.02 -11.24
CA ASP A 189 -11.44 4.21 -11.60
C ASP A 189 -10.10 4.24 -10.85
N ALA A 190 -10.10 4.00 -9.54
CA ALA A 190 -8.89 3.92 -8.72
C ALA A 190 -7.93 2.85 -9.22
N TRP A 191 -8.43 1.67 -9.60
CA TRP A 191 -7.62 0.63 -10.21
C TRP A 191 -7.02 1.07 -11.56
N GLY A 192 -7.81 1.75 -12.40
CA GLY A 192 -7.33 2.33 -13.66
C GLY A 192 -6.18 3.31 -13.44
N LYS A 193 -6.33 4.22 -12.47
CA LYS A 193 -5.27 5.18 -12.09
C LYS A 193 -4.02 4.47 -11.56
N ALA A 194 -4.16 3.43 -10.74
CA ALA A 194 -3.03 2.64 -10.25
C ALA A 194 -2.25 1.96 -11.40
N MET A 195 -2.95 1.39 -12.37
CA MET A 195 -2.28 0.77 -13.53
C MET A 195 -1.63 1.82 -14.43
N ALA A 196 -2.28 2.96 -14.66
CA ALA A 196 -1.68 4.07 -15.41
C ALA A 196 -0.42 4.63 -14.71
N TRP A 197 -0.43 4.69 -13.38
CA TRP A 197 0.73 5.10 -12.59
C TRP A 197 1.90 4.13 -12.75
N PHE A 198 1.64 2.82 -12.71
CA PHE A 198 2.68 1.83 -12.97
C PHE A 198 3.14 1.85 -14.42
N GLU A 199 2.26 2.04 -15.39
CA GLU A 199 2.62 2.18 -16.80
C GLU A 199 3.64 3.32 -16.98
N ALA A 200 3.31 4.51 -16.46
CA ALA A 200 4.12 5.71 -16.62
C ALA A 200 5.49 5.64 -15.91
N ASN A 201 5.62 4.84 -14.85
CA ASN A 201 6.81 4.83 -14.00
C ASN A 201 7.63 3.52 -14.08
N LEU A 202 7.05 2.43 -14.59
CA LEU A 202 7.71 1.12 -14.67
C LEU A 202 7.88 0.62 -16.11
N LYS A 203 7.04 1.06 -17.07
CA LYS A 203 7.17 0.63 -18.46
C LYS A 203 7.96 1.67 -19.24
N GLY A 204 9.21 1.35 -19.52
CA GLY A 204 10.04 1.94 -20.58
C GLY A 204 10.25 0.97 -21.73
#